data_AF-A0A815MXD1-F1
#
_entry.id   AF-A0A815MXD1-F1
#
_cell.length_a   1.000
_cell.length_b   1.000
_cell.length_c   1.000
_cell.angle_alpha   90.00
_cell.angle_beta   90.00
_cell.angle_gamma   90.00
#
_symmetry.space_group_name_H-M   'P 1'
#
loop_
_entity.id
_entity.type
_entity.pdbx_description
1 polymer ?
#
loop_
_entity_poly.entity_id
_entity_poly.type
_entity_poly.pdbx_seq_one_letter_code
_entity_poly.pdbx_strand_id
1 'polypeptide(L)'
;MADEHQLIKFEPGHIRQISDAANTPKLDVLKPFFDLSIAIRNATGVLPDNVKPAIVHLCNIHSRMNTKIKQGLSVAGATAAKFVLKCSALMARQMNEKDAVALKSLADKLAACLVTDLEQFIREATDELSIVQKTLLIEASGGRLRGLINDLEKLETQLKEDEGVIEKIELEMNQIEGKIASLKYRISLLEKNTTNETMAKNEMRQELTQLKIQIPDYERVLLQHHNITTKQTRPVLFGLFNRSQDIVTDNGEATAKKNLDELNVRIKILETSMGNWSIGELEKSKTDAVNEVVVLEEQQKELQKENAPAVKKRMDLLAIKEKVCKEIENIYEKLETRNQESIKTVDTLATCVMDATESFQKACTQINSHLLSIDTDADLIVDGIIGAIQLVTLADECNGTATLQRIKHQLSTIEILPVRTNSATVEEA
;
A
#
# COMPACT_ATOMS: atom_id res chain seq x y z
N MET A 1 25.75 -1.76 -12.11
CA MET A 1 25.09 -2.94 -11.54
C MET A 1 23.75 -3.03 -12.23
N ALA A 2 23.59 -4.02 -13.11
CA ALA A 2 22.30 -4.27 -13.76
C ALA A 2 21.46 -5.07 -12.76
N ASP A 3 20.28 -4.55 -12.40
CA ASP A 3 19.32 -5.28 -11.57
C ASP A 3 18.97 -6.60 -12.26
N GLU A 4 19.24 -7.71 -11.58
CA GLU A 4 18.69 -9.01 -11.93
C GLU A 4 17.17 -8.94 -11.73
N HIS A 5 16.45 -8.60 -12.80
CA HIS A 5 15.01 -8.79 -12.84
C HIS A 5 14.71 -10.28 -12.63
N GLN A 6 14.17 -10.62 -11.46
CA GLN A 6 13.67 -11.97 -11.18
C GLN A 6 12.61 -12.35 -12.22
N LEU A 7 12.94 -13.32 -13.06
CA LEU A 7 12.08 -13.87 -14.08
C LEU A 7 11.05 -14.79 -13.42
N ILE A 8 9.78 -14.37 -13.43
CA ILE A 8 8.66 -15.17 -12.91
C ILE A 8 8.38 -16.31 -13.89
N LYS A 9 8.58 -17.56 -13.47
CA LYS A 9 8.21 -18.76 -14.23
C LYS A 9 6.95 -19.38 -13.63
N PHE A 10 5.85 -19.41 -14.39
CA PHE A 10 4.61 -20.06 -13.97
C PHE A 10 4.66 -21.57 -14.22
N GLU A 11 4.25 -22.36 -13.23
CA GLU A 11 4.15 -23.81 -13.34
C GLU A 11 2.85 -24.27 -14.06
N PRO A 12 2.84 -25.44 -14.72
CA PRO A 12 1.64 -26.02 -15.33
C PRO A 12 0.43 -26.15 -14.38
N GLY A 13 0.67 -26.26 -13.08
CA GLY A 13 -0.39 -26.30 -12.05
C GLY A 13 -1.25 -25.01 -12.01
N HIS A 14 -0.67 -23.87 -12.38
CA HIS A 14 -1.37 -22.58 -12.38
C HIS A 14 -2.44 -22.49 -13.48
N ILE A 15 -2.18 -23.03 -14.67
CA ILE A 15 -3.16 -23.05 -15.77
C ILE A 15 -4.38 -23.89 -15.37
N ARG A 16 -4.14 -25.02 -14.70
CA ARG A 16 -5.21 -25.89 -14.19
C ARG A 16 -6.06 -25.18 -13.13
N GLN A 17 -5.45 -24.47 -12.17
CA GLN A 17 -6.18 -23.69 -11.16
C GLN A 17 -7.06 -22.60 -11.78
N ILE A 18 -6.57 -21.91 -12.82
CA ILE A 18 -7.32 -20.89 -13.56
C ILE A 18 -8.51 -21.50 -14.31
N SER A 19 -8.29 -22.65 -14.96
CA SER A 19 -9.35 -23.40 -15.66
C SER A 19 -10.42 -23.90 -14.68
N ASP A 20 -10.00 -24.45 -13.54
CA ASP A 20 -10.89 -24.91 -12.48
C ASP A 20 -11.71 -23.73 -11.93
N ALA A 21 -11.08 -22.58 -11.67
CA ALA A 21 -11.78 -21.36 -11.23
C ALA A 21 -12.80 -20.83 -12.25
N ALA A 22 -12.51 -20.93 -13.55
CA ALA A 22 -13.47 -20.60 -14.60
C ALA A 22 -14.66 -21.57 -14.64
N ASN A 23 -14.47 -22.80 -14.17
CA ASN A 23 -15.49 -23.85 -14.13
C ASN A 23 -16.22 -23.96 -12.79
N THR A 24 -15.75 -23.25 -11.75
CA THR A 24 -16.41 -23.14 -10.45
C THR A 24 -17.84 -22.58 -10.62
N PRO A 25 -18.84 -23.11 -9.91
CA PRO A 25 -20.23 -22.70 -10.08
C PRO A 25 -20.46 -21.20 -9.86
N LYS A 26 -21.56 -20.74 -10.45
CA LYS A 26 -22.14 -19.41 -10.29
C LYS A 26 -22.10 -18.95 -8.84
N LEU A 27 -21.50 -17.79 -8.60
CA LEU A 27 -21.55 -17.16 -7.29
C LEU A 27 -22.97 -16.61 -7.10
N ASP A 28 -23.85 -17.40 -6.47
CA ASP A 28 -25.18 -16.99 -5.97
C ASP A 28 -25.10 -15.82 -4.96
N VAL A 29 -23.93 -15.18 -4.82
CA VAL A 29 -23.63 -14.10 -3.89
C VAL A 29 -24.61 -12.96 -4.09
N LEU A 30 -24.85 -12.45 -5.29
CA LEU A 30 -25.77 -11.30 -5.52
C LEU A 30 -27.26 -11.66 -5.57
N LYS A 31 -27.62 -12.93 -5.40
CA LYS A 31 -29.01 -13.37 -5.45
C LYS A 31 -29.93 -12.63 -4.46
N PRO A 32 -29.55 -12.40 -3.19
CA PRO A 32 -30.36 -11.61 -2.27
C PRO A 32 -30.64 -10.19 -2.77
N PHE A 33 -29.68 -9.56 -3.45
CA PHE A 33 -29.86 -8.23 -4.04
C PHE A 33 -30.86 -8.22 -5.21
N PHE A 34 -30.90 -9.28 -6.02
CA PHE A 34 -31.88 -9.39 -7.11
C PHE A 34 -33.27 -9.73 -6.59
N ASP A 35 -33.34 -10.58 -5.57
CA ASP A 35 -34.59 -10.96 -4.90
C ASP A 35 -35.22 -9.78 -4.14
N LEU A 36 -34.44 -8.75 -3.80
CA LEU A 36 -34.94 -7.51 -3.20
C LEU A 36 -36.04 -6.84 -4.04
N SER A 37 -35.98 -6.94 -5.38
CA SER A 37 -37.05 -6.42 -6.25
C SER A 37 -38.40 -7.12 -6.02
N ILE A 38 -38.37 -8.42 -5.72
CA ILE A 38 -39.55 -9.23 -5.40
C ILE A 38 -40.06 -8.83 -4.01
N ALA A 39 -39.17 -8.64 -3.04
CA ALA A 39 -39.52 -8.18 -1.70
C ALA A 39 -40.18 -6.78 -1.71
N ILE A 40 -39.61 -5.82 -2.45
CA ILE A 40 -40.19 -4.47 -2.62
C ILE A 40 -41.57 -4.54 -3.28
N ARG A 41 -41.73 -5.36 -4.32
CA ARG A 41 -43.02 -5.54 -5.00
C ARG A 41 -44.07 -6.14 -4.06
N ASN A 42 -43.71 -7.16 -3.30
CA ASN A 42 -44.59 -7.79 -2.33
C ASN A 42 -44.98 -6.79 -1.23
N ALA A 43 -44.03 -5.98 -0.77
CA ALA A 43 -44.27 -4.94 0.23
C ALA A 43 -45.24 -3.85 -0.26
N THR A 44 -45.13 -3.46 -1.53
CA THR A 44 -46.01 -2.43 -2.13
C THR A 44 -47.49 -2.82 -2.10
N GLY A 45 -47.80 -4.12 -2.15
CA GLY A 45 -49.18 -4.64 -2.13
C GLY A 45 -49.79 -4.76 -0.73
N VAL A 46 -48.96 -4.77 0.32
CA VAL A 46 -49.37 -5.03 1.71
C VAL A 46 -49.34 -3.77 2.56
N LEU A 47 -48.44 -2.84 2.25
CA LEU A 47 -48.19 -1.65 3.08
C LEU A 47 -49.22 -0.52 2.86
N PRO A 48 -49.53 0.25 3.92
CA PRO A 48 -50.49 1.35 3.87
C PRO A 48 -50.04 2.53 2.98
N ASP A 49 -51.02 3.33 2.52
CA ASP A 49 -50.82 4.33 1.44
C ASP A 49 -49.81 5.44 1.77
N ASN A 50 -49.69 5.80 3.04
CA ASN A 50 -48.79 6.81 3.57
C ASN A 50 -47.30 6.43 3.50
N VAL A 51 -46.96 5.12 3.45
CA VAL A 51 -45.58 4.65 3.25
C VAL A 51 -45.24 4.29 1.82
N LYS A 52 -46.24 4.22 0.94
CA LYS A 52 -46.01 4.00 -0.50
C LYS A 52 -45.01 4.98 -1.11
N PRO A 53 -44.96 6.29 -0.77
CA PRO A 53 -43.93 7.19 -1.29
C PRO A 53 -42.50 6.72 -0.98
N ALA A 54 -42.24 6.26 0.26
CA ALA A 54 -40.92 5.76 0.66
C ALA A 54 -40.59 4.42 -0.02
N ILE A 55 -41.57 3.52 -0.18
CA ILE A 55 -41.38 2.25 -0.93
C ILE A 55 -41.13 2.50 -2.42
N VAL A 56 -41.83 3.46 -3.03
CA VAL A 56 -41.60 3.88 -4.42
C VAL A 56 -40.20 4.48 -4.55
N HIS A 57 -39.77 5.29 -3.58
CA HIS A 57 -38.42 5.86 -3.58
C HIS A 57 -37.34 4.77 -3.41
N LEU A 58 -37.54 3.80 -2.51
CA LEU A 58 -36.69 2.62 -2.38
C LEU A 58 -36.62 1.80 -3.69
N CYS A 59 -37.76 1.62 -4.37
CA CYS A 59 -37.83 0.97 -5.68
C CYS A 59 -37.02 1.74 -6.74
N ASN A 60 -37.12 3.07 -6.74
CA ASN A 60 -36.35 3.94 -7.64
C ASN A 60 -34.84 3.87 -7.34
N ILE A 61 -34.45 3.86 -6.06
CA ILE A 61 -33.06 3.71 -5.63
C ILE A 61 -32.52 2.33 -6.02
N HIS A 62 -33.28 1.25 -5.75
CA HIS A 62 -32.94 -0.10 -6.19
C HIS A 62 -32.79 -0.18 -7.71
N SER A 63 -33.71 0.38 -8.48
CA SER A 63 -33.67 0.38 -9.95
C SER A 63 -32.47 1.15 -10.51
N ARG A 64 -32.22 2.36 -9.97
CA ARG A 64 -31.05 3.17 -10.30
C ARG A 64 -29.76 2.43 -9.96
N MET A 65 -29.70 1.83 -8.78
CA MET A 65 -28.52 1.10 -8.36
C MET A 65 -28.32 -0.17 -9.18
N ASN A 66 -29.36 -0.96 -9.42
CA ASN A 66 -29.30 -2.12 -10.28
C ASN A 66 -28.74 -1.75 -11.66
N THR A 67 -29.15 -0.60 -12.21
CA THR A 67 -28.58 -0.07 -13.46
C THR A 67 -27.10 0.30 -13.32
N LYS A 68 -26.71 1.02 -12.27
CA LYS A 68 -25.31 1.39 -12.00
C LYS A 68 -24.44 0.17 -11.76
N ILE A 69 -24.87 -0.80 -10.96
CA ILE A 69 -24.20 -2.08 -10.72
C ILE A 69 -24.01 -2.82 -12.03
N LYS A 70 -25.06 -2.95 -12.85
CA LYS A 70 -24.97 -3.61 -14.16
C LYS A 70 -23.93 -2.94 -15.05
N GLN A 71 -23.95 -1.61 -15.14
CA GLN A 71 -22.96 -0.84 -15.89
C GLN A 71 -21.55 -0.98 -15.32
N GLY A 72 -21.38 -0.81 -14.01
CA GLY A 72 -20.11 -0.93 -13.29
C GLY A 72 -19.52 -2.33 -13.42
N LEU A 73 -20.30 -3.37 -13.16
CA LEU A 73 -19.90 -4.77 -13.38
C LEU A 73 -19.62 -5.06 -14.86
N SER A 74 -20.34 -4.45 -15.80
CA SER A 74 -20.01 -4.61 -17.23
C SER A 74 -18.65 -3.99 -17.57
N VAL A 75 -18.35 -2.80 -17.05
CA VAL A 75 -17.06 -2.13 -17.25
C VAL A 75 -15.94 -2.89 -16.55
N ALA A 76 -16.16 -3.27 -15.29
CA ALA A 76 -15.27 -4.03 -14.46
C ALA A 76 -14.98 -5.42 -15.04
N GLY A 77 -16.02 -6.13 -15.48
CA GLY A 77 -15.93 -7.42 -16.17
C GLY A 77 -15.21 -7.30 -17.51
N ALA A 78 -15.48 -6.28 -18.33
CA ALA A 78 -14.73 -6.06 -19.58
C ALA A 78 -13.24 -5.75 -19.31
N THR A 79 -12.97 -5.04 -18.23
CA THR A 79 -11.62 -4.67 -17.77
C THR A 79 -10.88 -5.90 -17.24
N ALA A 80 -11.52 -6.69 -16.38
CA ALA A 80 -11.02 -7.97 -15.87
C ALA A 80 -10.85 -9.00 -16.99
N ALA A 81 -11.73 -9.04 -17.99
CA ALA A 81 -11.54 -9.88 -19.16
C ALA A 81 -10.27 -9.51 -19.92
N LYS A 82 -10.02 -8.21 -20.13
CA LYS A 82 -8.75 -7.74 -20.71
C LYS A 82 -7.55 -8.09 -19.83
N PHE A 83 -7.68 -8.00 -18.51
CA PHE A 83 -6.66 -8.43 -17.55
C PHE A 83 -6.33 -9.92 -17.74
N VAL A 84 -7.33 -10.80 -17.66
CA VAL A 84 -7.16 -12.26 -17.81
C VAL A 84 -6.53 -12.60 -19.16
N LEU A 85 -6.99 -11.96 -20.24
CA LEU A 85 -6.42 -12.16 -21.58
C LEU A 85 -5.00 -11.64 -21.71
N LYS A 86 -4.68 -10.52 -21.07
CA LYS A 86 -3.33 -9.97 -21.07
C LYS A 86 -2.40 -10.83 -20.22
N CYS A 87 -2.80 -11.22 -19.01
CA CYS A 87 -2.03 -12.10 -18.15
C CYS A 87 -1.82 -13.48 -18.78
N SER A 88 -2.82 -14.06 -19.44
CA SER A 88 -2.67 -15.32 -20.17
C SER A 88 -1.78 -15.20 -21.43
N ALA A 89 -1.82 -14.06 -22.13
CA ALA A 89 -0.85 -13.77 -23.19
C ALA A 89 0.58 -13.56 -22.66
N LEU A 90 0.73 -13.00 -21.46
CA LEU A 90 2.00 -12.81 -20.76
C LEU A 90 2.55 -14.13 -20.19
N MET A 91 1.67 -15.04 -19.75
CA MET A 91 2.03 -16.42 -19.41
C MET A 91 2.71 -17.14 -20.58
N ALA A 92 2.37 -16.75 -21.82
CA ALA A 92 3.03 -17.27 -23.01
C ALA A 92 4.35 -16.57 -23.38
N ARG A 93 4.70 -15.40 -22.79
CA ARG A 93 5.79 -14.52 -23.28
C ARG A 93 6.71 -13.84 -22.25
N GLN A 94 6.63 -14.14 -20.96
CA GLN A 94 7.33 -13.46 -19.84
C GLN A 94 6.93 -11.98 -19.65
N MET A 95 6.83 -11.52 -18.40
CA MET A 95 6.35 -10.18 -18.04
C MET A 95 7.49 -9.15 -18.03
N ASN A 96 7.29 -7.99 -18.65
CA ASN A 96 8.18 -6.84 -18.55
C ASN A 96 7.59 -5.72 -17.66
N GLU A 97 8.40 -4.73 -17.31
CA GLU A 97 8.01 -3.61 -16.44
C GLU A 97 6.81 -2.80 -16.96
N LYS A 98 6.69 -2.61 -18.28
CA LYS A 98 5.54 -1.91 -18.88
C LYS A 98 4.23 -2.69 -18.70
N ASP A 99 4.32 -4.01 -18.70
CA ASP A 99 3.17 -4.87 -18.46
C ASP A 99 2.74 -4.81 -17.00
N ALA A 100 3.68 -4.83 -16.05
CA ALA A 100 3.38 -4.65 -14.63
C ALA A 100 2.65 -3.32 -14.33
N VAL A 101 3.14 -2.20 -14.90
CA VAL A 101 2.51 -0.87 -14.75
C VAL A 101 1.09 -0.84 -15.34
N ALA A 102 0.89 -1.49 -16.49
CA ALA A 102 -0.43 -1.57 -17.12
C ALA A 102 -1.42 -2.41 -16.31
N LEU A 103 -0.96 -3.48 -15.67
CA LEU A 103 -1.78 -4.31 -14.77
C LEU A 103 -2.16 -3.52 -13.50
N LYS A 104 -1.21 -2.78 -12.91
CA LYS A 104 -1.46 -1.92 -11.74
C LYS A 104 -2.51 -0.84 -11.99
N SER A 105 -2.36 -0.09 -13.09
CA SER A 105 -3.34 0.95 -13.46
C SER A 105 -4.75 0.38 -13.69
N LEU A 106 -4.83 -0.87 -14.14
CA LEU A 106 -6.09 -1.55 -14.36
C LEU A 106 -6.75 -1.98 -13.03
N ALA A 107 -5.95 -2.49 -12.08
CA ALA A 107 -6.39 -2.84 -10.73
C ALA A 107 -6.91 -1.61 -9.97
N ASP A 108 -6.17 -0.48 -10.03
CA ASP A 108 -6.57 0.78 -9.37
C ASP A 108 -7.92 1.29 -9.89
N LYS A 109 -8.14 1.23 -11.21
CA LYS A 109 -9.43 1.61 -11.82
C LYS A 109 -10.58 0.71 -11.39
N LEU A 110 -10.31 -0.58 -11.24
CA LEU A 110 -11.29 -1.57 -10.84
C LEU A 110 -11.72 -1.36 -9.39
N ALA A 111 -10.75 -1.14 -8.49
CA ALA A 111 -10.98 -0.83 -7.08
C ALA A 111 -11.79 0.47 -6.91
N ALA A 112 -11.40 1.55 -7.61
CA ALA A 112 -12.09 2.84 -7.51
C ALA A 112 -13.56 2.78 -7.98
N CYS A 113 -13.83 2.14 -9.13
CA CYS A 113 -15.20 2.08 -9.67
C CYS A 113 -16.14 1.20 -8.82
N LEU A 114 -15.66 0.08 -8.28
CA LEU A 114 -16.54 -0.88 -7.58
C LEU A 114 -16.81 -0.48 -6.13
N VAL A 115 -15.81 0.08 -5.42
CA VAL A 115 -15.93 0.36 -3.98
C VAL A 115 -16.74 1.63 -3.74
N THR A 116 -16.39 2.73 -4.41
CA THR A 116 -17.01 4.03 -4.16
C THR A 116 -18.50 4.07 -4.51
N ASP A 117 -18.88 3.49 -5.65
CA ASP A 117 -20.29 3.46 -6.08
C ASP A 117 -21.16 2.55 -5.19
N LEU A 118 -20.57 1.49 -4.63
CA LEU A 118 -21.25 0.61 -3.69
C LEU A 118 -21.56 1.32 -2.37
N GLU A 119 -20.53 1.92 -1.75
CA GLU A 119 -20.68 2.56 -0.44
C GLU A 119 -21.78 3.61 -0.48
N GLN A 120 -21.90 4.33 -1.60
CA GLN A 120 -22.98 5.28 -1.80
C GLN A 120 -24.36 4.63 -1.77
N PHE A 121 -24.56 3.51 -2.44
CA PHE A 121 -25.86 2.82 -2.44
C PHE A 121 -26.27 2.27 -1.08
N ILE A 122 -25.33 1.66 -0.35
CA ILE A 122 -25.63 1.10 0.96
C ILE A 122 -26.19 2.20 1.86
N ARG A 123 -25.52 3.36 1.88
CA ARG A 123 -25.97 4.54 2.64
C ARG A 123 -27.39 4.95 2.24
N GLU A 124 -27.64 5.12 0.94
CA GLU A 124 -28.95 5.54 0.43
C GLU A 124 -30.07 4.52 0.75
N ALA A 125 -29.80 3.21 0.60
CA ALA A 125 -30.80 2.16 0.86
C ALA A 125 -31.12 2.01 2.36
N THR A 126 -30.12 2.14 3.23
CA THR A 126 -30.32 2.14 4.69
C THR A 126 -31.14 3.33 5.14
N ASP A 127 -30.88 4.52 4.60
CA ASP A 127 -31.63 5.74 4.92
C ASP A 127 -33.13 5.60 4.59
N GLU A 128 -33.46 5.05 3.41
CA GLU A 128 -34.86 4.84 3.02
C GLU A 128 -35.60 3.82 3.87
N LEU A 129 -34.95 2.70 4.21
CA LEU A 129 -35.56 1.72 5.10
C LEU A 129 -35.83 2.27 6.49
N SER A 130 -34.93 3.11 7.00
CA SER A 130 -35.14 3.83 8.26
C SER A 130 -36.42 4.66 8.19
N ILE A 131 -36.65 5.39 7.09
CA ILE A 131 -37.87 6.19 6.87
C ILE A 131 -39.12 5.30 6.84
N VAL A 132 -39.09 4.18 6.11
CA VAL A 132 -40.21 3.21 6.03
C VAL A 132 -40.55 2.67 7.42
N GLN A 133 -39.54 2.19 8.15
CA GLN A 133 -39.71 1.61 9.48
C GLN A 133 -40.27 2.63 10.47
N LYS A 134 -39.70 3.84 10.51
CA LYS A 134 -40.15 4.96 11.35
C LYS A 134 -41.61 5.32 11.07
N THR A 135 -41.99 5.42 9.80
CA THR A 135 -43.35 5.82 9.41
C THR A 135 -44.39 4.78 9.82
N LEU A 136 -44.10 3.49 9.66
CA LEU A 136 -45.00 2.40 10.05
C LEU A 136 -45.12 2.24 11.56
N LEU A 137 -44.00 2.41 12.25
CA LEU A 137 -43.97 2.45 13.69
C LEU A 137 -44.87 3.57 14.24
N ILE A 138 -44.79 4.78 13.69
CA ILE A 138 -45.65 5.92 14.07
C ILE A 138 -47.14 5.61 13.87
N GLU A 139 -47.51 4.95 12.78
CA GLU A 139 -48.91 4.58 12.53
C GLU A 139 -49.43 3.48 13.45
N ALA A 140 -48.60 2.48 13.75
CA ALA A 140 -49.00 1.36 14.59
C ALA A 140 -49.18 1.75 16.07
N SER A 141 -48.53 2.83 16.52
CA SER A 141 -48.37 3.15 17.94
C SER A 141 -48.81 4.58 18.35
N GLY A 142 -49.14 5.44 17.38
CA GLY A 142 -49.66 6.79 17.63
C GLY A 142 -48.60 7.80 18.12
N GLY A 143 -49.05 8.84 18.83
CA GLY A 143 -48.23 10.04 19.13
C GLY A 143 -47.03 9.84 20.06
N ARG A 144 -47.04 8.79 20.91
CA ARG A 144 -45.98 8.54 21.89
C ARG A 144 -44.68 8.05 21.23
N LEU A 145 -44.79 7.27 20.17
CA LEU A 145 -43.64 6.72 19.44
C LEU A 145 -43.08 7.73 18.41
N ARG A 146 -43.92 8.64 17.92
CA ARG A 146 -43.49 9.80 17.12
C ARG A 146 -42.49 10.68 17.88
N GLY A 147 -42.68 10.85 19.20
CA GLY A 147 -41.72 11.55 20.06
C GLY A 147 -40.36 10.84 20.09
N LEU A 148 -40.35 9.54 20.38
CA LEU A 148 -39.13 8.73 20.45
C LEU A 148 -38.38 8.64 19.11
N ILE A 149 -39.11 8.56 17.98
CA ILE A 149 -38.50 8.55 16.65
C ILE A 149 -37.87 9.90 16.31
N ASN A 150 -38.55 11.01 16.63
CA ASN A 150 -37.96 12.34 16.45
C ASN A 150 -36.71 12.53 17.32
N ASP A 151 -36.72 11.98 18.54
CA ASP A 151 -35.54 11.99 19.41
C ASP A 151 -34.41 11.11 18.84
N LEU A 152 -34.74 9.95 18.27
CA LEU A 152 -33.79 9.10 17.56
C LEU A 152 -33.16 9.82 16.36
N GLU A 153 -33.94 10.49 15.52
CA GLU A 153 -33.44 11.26 14.37
C GLU A 153 -32.52 12.41 14.78
N LYS A 154 -32.86 13.11 15.86
CA LYS A 154 -31.98 14.15 16.43
C LYS A 154 -30.67 13.55 16.92
N LEU A 155 -30.72 12.41 17.61
CA LEU A 155 -29.52 11.71 18.08
C LEU A 155 -28.67 11.21 16.92
N GLU A 156 -29.28 10.68 15.85
CA GLU A 156 -28.58 10.26 14.63
C GLU A 156 -27.90 11.43 13.92
N THR A 157 -28.58 12.58 13.84
CA THR A 157 -28.00 13.79 13.26
C THR A 157 -26.82 14.29 14.11
N GLN A 158 -26.97 14.34 15.44
CA GLN A 158 -25.90 14.74 16.36
C GLN A 158 -24.70 13.78 16.32
N LEU A 159 -24.95 12.47 16.26
CA LEU A 159 -23.89 11.47 16.12
C LEU A 159 -23.12 11.64 14.81
N LYS A 160 -23.82 11.93 13.70
CA LYS A 160 -23.18 12.15 12.39
C LYS A 160 -22.33 13.42 12.37
N GLU A 161 -22.81 14.50 13.01
CA GLU A 161 -22.03 15.73 13.18
C GLU A 161 -20.78 15.48 14.03
N ASP A 162 -20.91 14.74 15.13
CA ASP A 162 -19.80 14.40 16.02
C ASP A 162 -18.80 13.42 15.35
N GLU A 163 -19.26 12.49 14.52
CA GLU A 163 -18.42 11.59 13.72
C GLU A 163 -17.56 12.38 12.73
N GLY A 164 -18.12 13.37 12.03
CA GLY A 164 -17.35 14.22 11.11
C GLY A 164 -16.25 15.03 11.82
N VAL A 165 -16.47 15.43 13.08
CA VAL A 165 -15.45 16.09 13.90
C VAL A 165 -14.35 15.11 14.31
N ILE A 166 -14.73 13.90 14.77
CA ILE A 166 -13.77 12.87 15.17
C ILE A 166 -12.92 12.41 13.98
N GLU A 167 -13.53 12.12 12.82
CA GLU A 167 -12.81 11.72 11.60
C GLU A 167 -11.77 12.76 11.16
N LYS A 168 -12.11 14.05 11.27
CA LYS A 168 -11.18 15.13 10.93
C LYS A 168 -9.97 15.13 11.87
N ILE A 169 -10.19 14.99 13.17
CA ILE A 169 -9.11 14.96 14.17
C ILE A 169 -8.26 13.69 14.01
N GLU A 170 -8.87 12.53 13.75
CA GLU A 170 -8.16 11.28 13.46
C GLU A 170 -7.29 11.39 12.20
N LEU A 171 -7.79 12.05 11.14
CA LEU A 171 -7.00 12.32 9.94
C LEU A 171 -5.79 13.21 10.24
N GLU A 172 -5.97 14.28 11.02
CA GLU A 172 -4.87 15.16 11.44
C GLU A 172 -3.84 14.40 12.30
N MET A 173 -4.29 13.55 13.22
CA MET A 173 -3.41 12.67 14.01
C MET A 173 -2.61 11.71 13.14
N ASN A 174 -3.26 11.03 12.18
CA ASN A 174 -2.58 10.10 11.26
C ASN A 174 -1.51 10.81 10.41
N GLN A 175 -1.77 12.05 10.00
CA GLN A 175 -0.76 12.85 9.27
C GLN A 175 0.44 13.20 10.16
N ILE A 176 0.21 13.55 11.43
CA ILE A 176 1.29 13.82 12.39
C ILE A 176 2.11 12.56 12.67
N GLU A 177 1.45 11.41 12.86
CA GLU A 177 2.11 10.11 13.03
C GLU A 177 3.00 9.75 11.84
N GLY A 178 2.50 9.94 10.61
CA GLY A 178 3.28 9.73 9.40
C GLY A 178 4.53 10.63 9.33
N LYS A 179 4.41 11.91 9.73
CA LYS A 179 5.56 12.83 9.81
C LYS A 179 6.57 12.40 10.86
N ILE A 180 6.11 12.03 12.06
CA ILE A 180 6.97 11.53 13.15
C ILE A 180 7.73 10.27 12.69
N ALA A 181 7.06 9.32 12.04
CA ALA A 181 7.69 8.10 11.54
C ALA A 181 8.79 8.41 10.51
N SER A 182 8.51 9.30 9.56
CA SER A 182 9.48 9.76 8.56
C SER A 182 10.69 10.44 9.21
N LEU A 183 10.48 11.30 10.20
CA LEU A 183 11.57 11.98 10.92
C LEU A 183 12.39 11.00 11.76
N LYS A 184 11.77 10.05 12.46
CA LYS A 184 12.48 8.99 13.21
C LYS A 184 13.34 8.14 12.28
N TYR A 185 12.84 7.79 11.10
CA TYR A 185 13.64 7.12 10.08
C TYR A 185 14.84 7.98 9.64
N ARG A 186 14.64 9.27 9.37
CA ARG A 186 15.71 10.20 9.02
C ARG A 186 16.76 10.33 10.13
N ILE A 187 16.35 10.40 11.39
CA ILE A 187 17.25 10.42 12.55
C ILE A 187 18.12 9.16 12.58
N SER A 188 17.53 7.98 12.40
CA SER A 188 18.27 6.71 12.37
C SER A 188 19.29 6.68 11.22
N LEU A 189 18.93 7.19 10.04
CA LEU A 189 19.85 7.31 8.91
C LEU A 189 21.02 8.26 9.21
N LEU A 190 20.73 9.42 9.82
CA LEU A 190 21.75 10.39 10.22
C LEU A 190 22.69 9.81 11.27
N GLU A 191 22.17 9.08 12.27
CA GLU A 191 22.98 8.39 13.27
C GLU A 191 23.94 7.36 12.66
N LYS A 192 23.45 6.58 11.70
CA LYS A 192 24.28 5.62 10.96
C LYS A 192 25.37 6.34 10.18
N ASN A 193 25.04 7.44 9.51
CA ASN A 193 26.00 8.23 8.74
C ASN A 193 27.06 8.87 9.64
N THR A 194 26.67 9.48 10.77
CA THR A 194 27.60 10.02 11.77
C THR A 194 28.54 8.94 12.30
N THR A 195 28.02 7.74 12.58
CA THR A 195 28.83 6.60 13.02
C THR A 195 29.85 6.19 11.96
N ASN A 196 29.41 6.03 10.71
CA ASN A 196 30.28 5.67 9.59
C ASN A 196 31.37 6.73 9.34
N GLU A 197 31.03 8.02 9.37
CA GLU A 197 32.00 9.10 9.22
C GLU A 197 33.01 9.12 10.38
N THR A 198 32.56 8.88 11.61
CA THR A 198 33.44 8.78 12.77
C THR A 198 34.41 7.61 12.64
N MET A 199 33.94 6.46 12.15
CA MET A 199 34.78 5.29 11.87
C MET A 199 35.81 5.61 10.78
N ALA A 200 35.38 6.15 9.63
CA ALA A 200 36.26 6.51 8.53
C ALA A 200 37.32 7.56 8.95
N LYS A 201 36.94 8.53 9.79
CA LYS A 201 37.88 9.51 10.36
C LYS A 201 38.90 8.87 11.29
N ASN A 202 38.49 7.87 12.08
CA ASN A 202 39.41 7.13 12.95
C ASN A 202 40.35 6.23 12.16
N GLU A 203 39.88 5.55 11.11
CA GLU A 203 40.70 4.76 10.20
C GLU A 203 41.75 5.64 9.50
N MET A 204 41.34 6.79 8.97
CA MET A 204 42.26 7.75 8.35
C MET A 204 43.30 8.28 9.35
N ARG A 205 42.91 8.52 10.60
CA ARG A 205 43.85 8.92 11.67
C ARG A 205 44.87 7.82 11.96
N GLN A 206 44.44 6.56 11.99
CA GLN A 206 45.35 5.42 12.17
C GLN A 206 46.33 5.29 11.01
N GLU A 207 45.85 5.40 9.77
CA GLU A 207 46.71 5.40 8.58
C GLU A 207 47.75 6.53 8.63
N LEU A 208 47.32 7.73 9.02
CA LEU A 208 48.21 8.87 9.20
C LEU A 208 49.32 8.59 10.23
N THR A 209 48.97 7.97 11.36
CA THR A 209 49.94 7.56 12.38
C THR A 209 50.92 6.53 11.82
N GLN A 210 50.44 5.53 11.08
CA GLN A 210 51.32 4.51 10.46
C GLN A 210 52.27 5.12 9.44
N LEU A 211 51.81 6.04 8.59
CA LEU A 211 52.66 6.75 7.62
C LEU A 211 53.73 7.59 8.32
N LYS A 212 53.38 8.29 9.41
CA LYS A 212 54.35 9.08 10.19
C LYS A 212 55.43 8.22 10.86
N ILE A 213 55.08 7.01 11.30
CA ILE A 213 56.05 6.05 11.87
C ILE A 213 57.09 5.60 10.84
N GLN A 214 56.79 5.65 9.53
CA GLN A 214 57.74 5.27 8.47
C GLN A 214 58.79 6.35 8.17
N ILE A 215 58.56 7.62 8.56
CA ILE A 215 59.47 8.74 8.28
C ILE A 215 60.90 8.47 8.78
N PRO A 216 61.12 8.08 10.05
CA PRO A 216 62.47 7.87 10.58
C PRO A 216 63.24 6.74 9.87
N ASP A 217 62.53 5.73 9.35
CA ASP A 217 63.16 4.64 8.61
C ASP A 217 63.63 5.10 7.21
N TYR A 218 62.82 5.88 6.50
CA TYR A 218 63.23 6.49 5.23
C TYR A 218 64.36 7.50 5.42
N GLU A 219 64.33 8.32 6.48
CA GLU A 219 65.42 9.22 6.84
C GLU A 219 66.72 8.45 7.14
N ARG A 220 66.62 7.31 7.84
CA ARG A 220 67.77 6.44 8.11
C ARG A 220 68.36 5.86 6.83
N VAL A 221 67.53 5.37 5.90
CA VAL A 221 67.98 4.83 4.61
C VAL A 221 68.64 5.92 3.77
N LEU A 222 68.06 7.13 3.72
CA LEU A 222 68.63 8.28 3.03
C LEU A 222 70.02 8.63 3.60
N LEU A 223 70.16 8.70 4.92
CA LEU A 223 71.43 8.96 5.59
C LEU A 223 72.48 7.86 5.32
N GLN A 224 72.06 6.59 5.23
CA GLN A 224 72.96 5.49 4.90
C GLN A 224 73.53 5.64 3.48
N HIS A 225 72.69 5.91 2.49
CA HIS A 225 73.14 6.18 1.11
C HIS A 225 74.04 7.41 1.05
N HIS A 226 73.65 8.52 1.70
CA HIS A 226 74.45 9.74 1.74
C HIS A 226 75.86 9.53 2.33
N ASN A 227 75.97 8.73 3.40
CA ASN A 227 77.23 8.37 4.03
C ASN A 227 78.10 7.40 3.19
N ILE A 228 77.49 6.61 2.30
CA ILE A 228 78.20 5.72 1.37
C ILE A 228 78.72 6.53 0.18
N THR A 229 77.89 7.41 -0.40
CA THR A 229 78.27 8.32 -1.50
C THR A 229 79.45 9.22 -1.09
N THR A 230 79.42 9.79 0.12
CA THR A 230 80.50 10.65 0.65
C THR A 230 81.79 9.90 1.01
N LYS A 231 81.73 8.61 1.34
CA LYS A 231 82.93 7.77 1.56
C LYS A 231 83.61 7.32 0.26
N GLN A 232 82.91 7.34 -0.88
CA GLN A 232 83.49 7.00 -2.18
C GLN A 232 84.22 8.17 -2.86
N THR A 233 84.01 9.41 -2.41
CA THR A 233 84.88 10.55 -2.73
C THR A 233 86.21 10.45 -2.00
N ARG A 234 87.17 9.70 -2.56
CA ARG A 234 88.57 9.67 -2.08
C ARG A 234 89.26 11.02 -2.32
N PRO A 235 90.21 11.44 -1.44
CA PRO A 235 90.98 12.66 -1.64
C PRO A 235 91.93 12.50 -2.84
N VAL A 236 91.81 13.39 -3.81
CA VAL A 236 92.77 13.54 -4.90
C VAL A 236 94.03 14.20 -4.33
N LEU A 237 95.07 13.41 -4.10
CA LEU A 237 96.43 13.91 -3.89
C LEU A 237 97.18 13.82 -5.23
N PHE A 238 97.35 14.99 -5.85
CA PHE A 238 98.39 15.44 -6.79
C PHE A 238 99.03 14.45 -7.79
N GLY A 239 98.88 14.75 -9.08
CA GLY A 239 99.86 14.43 -10.13
C GLY A 239 99.31 13.70 -11.36
N LEU A 240 99.10 14.45 -12.45
CA LEU A 240 99.05 13.99 -13.86
C LEU A 240 98.19 12.74 -14.14
N PHE A 241 96.90 12.88 -14.47
CA PHE A 241 96.19 12.07 -15.49
C PHE A 241 94.75 12.59 -15.63
N ASN A 242 94.43 13.21 -16.77
CA ASN A 242 93.04 13.42 -17.20
C ASN A 242 92.47 12.08 -17.68
N ARG A 243 91.79 11.36 -16.79
CA ARG A 243 90.77 10.38 -17.17
C ARG A 243 89.58 10.57 -16.23
N SER A 244 88.48 11.04 -16.81
CA SER A 244 87.15 11.08 -16.23
C SER A 244 86.85 9.73 -15.56
N GLN A 245 86.75 9.73 -14.22
CA GLN A 245 86.07 8.66 -13.51
C GLN A 245 84.58 8.97 -13.54
N ASP A 246 83.81 8.06 -14.11
CA ASP A 246 82.36 8.05 -13.95
C ASP A 246 82.05 8.00 -12.46
N ILE A 247 81.48 9.09 -11.95
CA ILE A 247 80.83 9.13 -10.66
C ILE A 247 79.67 8.15 -10.79
N VAL A 248 79.75 6.99 -10.12
CA VAL A 248 78.60 6.12 -9.95
C VAL A 248 77.59 6.93 -9.13
N THR A 249 76.61 7.52 -9.81
CA THR A 249 75.45 8.13 -9.15
C THR A 249 74.71 7.00 -8.44
N ASP A 250 74.76 7.00 -7.12
CA ASP A 250 73.96 6.09 -6.31
C ASP A 250 72.48 6.44 -6.49
N ASN A 251 71.83 5.72 -7.41
CA ASN A 251 70.39 5.85 -7.65
C ASN A 251 69.56 5.53 -6.39
N GLY A 252 70.15 4.89 -5.38
CA GLY A 252 69.52 4.60 -4.09
C GLY A 252 69.22 5.86 -3.28
N GLU A 253 70.12 6.85 -3.25
CA GLU A 253 69.89 8.13 -2.54
C GLU A 253 68.72 8.91 -3.17
N ALA A 254 68.72 9.01 -4.51
CA ALA A 254 67.64 9.67 -5.25
C ALA A 254 66.30 8.96 -5.07
N THR A 255 66.31 7.62 -5.04
CA THR A 255 65.10 6.81 -4.82
C THR A 255 64.59 6.94 -3.39
N ALA A 256 65.47 6.88 -2.38
CA ALA A 256 65.10 7.06 -0.98
C ALA A 256 64.53 8.45 -0.70
N LYS A 257 65.14 9.49 -1.29
CA LYS A 257 64.65 10.87 -1.21
C LYS A 257 63.28 11.02 -1.85
N LYS A 258 63.10 10.48 -3.06
CA LYS A 258 61.80 10.49 -3.75
C LYS A 258 60.72 9.79 -2.92
N ASN A 259 61.01 8.63 -2.33
CA ASN A 259 60.05 7.91 -1.50
C ASN A 259 59.68 8.70 -0.22
N LEU A 260 60.65 9.37 0.40
CA LEU A 260 60.40 10.25 1.56
C LEU A 260 59.55 11.47 1.19
N ASP A 261 59.83 12.09 0.04
CA ASP A 261 59.05 13.23 -0.47
C ASP A 261 57.60 12.80 -0.79
N GLU A 262 57.41 11.65 -1.44
CA GLU A 262 56.08 11.07 -1.73
C GLU A 262 55.31 10.74 -0.44
N LEU A 263 55.98 10.17 0.57
CA LEU A 263 55.40 9.89 1.90
C LEU A 263 54.94 11.19 2.57
N ASN A 264 55.78 12.22 2.59
CA ASN A 264 55.45 13.53 3.17
C ASN A 264 54.28 14.21 2.45
N VAL A 265 54.21 14.11 1.12
CA VAL A 265 53.07 14.60 0.34
C VAL A 265 51.79 13.85 0.72
N ARG A 266 51.83 12.52 0.82
CA ARG A 266 50.66 11.71 1.23
C ARG A 266 50.18 12.07 2.63
N ILE A 267 51.10 12.24 3.58
CA ILE A 267 50.78 12.68 4.94
C ILE A 267 50.10 14.04 4.90
N LYS A 268 50.66 15.02 4.19
CA LYS A 268 50.09 16.37 4.09
C LYS A 268 48.69 16.38 3.48
N ILE A 269 48.44 15.57 2.45
CA ILE A 269 47.11 15.40 1.85
C ILE A 269 46.13 14.88 2.90
N LEU A 270 46.47 13.81 3.60
CA LEU A 270 45.60 13.22 4.63
C LEU A 270 45.37 14.17 5.82
N GLU A 271 46.38 14.91 6.28
CA GLU A 271 46.21 15.95 7.33
C GLU A 271 45.24 17.05 6.89
N THR A 272 45.36 17.50 5.64
CA THR A 272 44.47 18.51 5.06
C THR A 272 43.05 18.00 4.94
N SER A 273 42.86 16.77 4.42
CA SER A 273 41.56 16.12 4.33
C SER A 273 40.91 15.92 5.70
N MET A 274 41.67 15.48 6.72
CA MET A 274 41.17 15.37 8.09
C MET A 274 40.83 16.72 8.73
N GLY A 275 41.62 17.76 8.45
CA GLY A 275 41.37 19.12 8.94
C GLY A 275 40.08 19.73 8.39
N ASN A 276 39.71 19.35 7.17
CA ASN A 276 38.47 19.78 6.51
C ASN A 276 37.26 18.88 6.83
N TRP A 277 37.45 17.77 7.56
CA TRP A 277 36.38 16.81 7.84
C TRP A 277 35.44 17.31 8.94
N SER A 278 34.23 17.73 8.54
CA SER A 278 33.19 18.23 9.43
C SER A 278 32.00 17.28 9.52
N ILE A 279 31.69 16.82 10.73
CA ILE A 279 30.48 16.05 11.07
C ILE A 279 29.34 16.99 11.52
N GLY A 280 29.66 18.28 11.74
CA GLY A 280 28.76 19.24 12.38
C GLY A 280 27.44 19.48 11.64
N GLU A 281 27.43 19.35 10.30
CA GLU A 281 26.20 19.48 9.51
C GLU A 281 25.24 18.30 9.71
N LEU A 282 25.77 17.08 9.84
CA LEU A 282 24.98 15.88 10.15
C LEU A 282 24.40 15.95 11.57
N GLU A 283 25.22 16.33 12.56
CA GLU A 283 24.78 16.51 13.95
C GLU A 283 23.74 17.61 14.08
N LYS A 284 23.91 18.72 13.36
CA LYS A 284 22.90 19.79 13.30
C LYS A 284 21.61 19.29 12.67
N SER A 285 21.67 18.64 11.50
CA SER A 285 20.47 18.09 10.86
C SER A 285 19.77 17.03 11.71
N LYS A 286 20.51 16.26 12.51
CA LYS A 286 19.94 15.30 13.46
C LYS A 286 19.21 16.03 14.59
N THR A 287 19.85 17.04 15.16
CA THR A 287 19.27 17.86 16.25
C THR A 287 18.00 18.55 15.79
N ASP A 288 18.00 19.13 14.59
CA ASP A 288 16.82 19.76 14.00
C ASP A 288 15.67 18.75 13.83
N ALA A 289 15.95 17.55 13.30
CA ALA A 289 14.94 16.50 13.15
C ALA A 289 14.40 15.99 14.50
N VAL A 290 15.26 15.86 15.52
CA VAL A 290 14.83 15.48 16.88
C VAL A 290 13.92 16.55 17.48
N ASN A 291 14.27 17.83 17.35
CA ASN A 291 13.45 18.92 17.85
C ASN A 291 12.08 18.95 17.16
N GLU A 292 12.03 18.71 15.85
CA GLU A 292 10.79 18.63 15.09
C GLU A 292 9.90 17.48 15.57
N VAL A 293 10.48 16.30 15.85
CA VAL A 293 9.74 15.16 16.45
C VAL A 293 9.11 15.55 17.78
N VAL A 294 9.85 16.23 18.66
CA VAL A 294 9.34 16.65 19.98
C VAL A 294 8.15 17.59 19.83
N VAL A 295 8.22 18.55 18.91
CA VAL A 295 7.11 19.48 18.64
C VAL A 295 5.88 18.72 18.13
N LEU A 296 6.06 17.80 17.19
CA LEU A 296 4.97 17.01 16.62
C LEU A 296 4.33 16.05 17.65
N GLU A 297 5.15 15.44 18.52
CA GLU A 297 4.65 14.57 19.60
C GLU A 297 3.82 15.37 20.63
N GLU A 298 4.17 16.63 20.89
CA GLU A 298 3.36 17.49 21.76
C GLU A 298 2.05 17.90 21.08
N GLN A 299 2.09 18.27 19.80
CA GLN A 299 0.88 18.55 19.01
C GLN A 299 -0.07 17.34 18.97
N GLN A 300 0.46 16.12 18.82
CA GLN A 300 -0.32 14.89 18.85
C GLN A 300 -1.04 14.72 20.20
N LYS A 301 -0.38 15.00 21.33
CA LYS A 301 -1.00 14.94 22.66
C LYS A 301 -2.06 16.01 22.85
N GLU A 302 -1.85 17.21 22.32
CA GLU A 302 -2.84 18.29 22.37
C GLU A 302 -4.10 17.91 21.59
N LEU A 303 -3.96 17.37 20.38
CA LEU A 303 -5.09 16.87 19.58
C LEU A 303 -5.82 15.72 20.28
N GLN A 304 -5.10 14.80 20.93
CA GLN A 304 -5.73 13.73 21.73
C GLN A 304 -6.56 14.30 22.89
N LYS A 305 -6.07 15.34 23.57
CA LYS A 305 -6.81 16.02 24.63
C LYS A 305 -8.04 16.76 24.08
N GLU A 306 -7.91 17.38 22.92
CA GLU A 306 -9.02 18.05 22.22
C GLU A 306 -10.09 17.06 21.73
N ASN A 307 -9.68 15.86 21.31
CA ASN A 307 -10.59 14.81 20.85
C ASN A 307 -11.37 14.14 22.00
N ALA A 308 -10.77 14.04 23.19
CA ALA A 308 -11.36 13.29 24.32
C ALA A 308 -12.80 13.72 24.69
N PRO A 309 -13.16 15.02 24.74
CA PRO A 309 -14.55 15.47 24.92
C PRO A 309 -15.49 15.01 23.80
N ALA A 310 -15.07 15.08 22.55
CA ALA A 310 -15.88 14.67 21.39
C ALA A 310 -16.16 13.16 21.41
N VAL A 311 -15.13 12.35 21.66
CA VAL A 311 -15.26 10.89 21.83
C VAL A 311 -16.20 10.56 22.99
N LYS A 312 -16.03 11.24 24.13
CA LYS A 312 -16.92 11.05 25.29
C LYS A 312 -18.37 11.40 24.96
N LYS A 313 -18.60 12.55 24.33
CA LYS A 313 -19.93 12.99 23.89
C LYS A 313 -20.58 11.96 22.96
N ARG A 314 -19.83 11.40 21.99
CA ARG A 314 -20.31 10.32 21.12
C ARG A 314 -20.74 9.09 21.90
N MET A 315 -19.94 8.64 22.86
CA MET A 315 -20.28 7.50 23.71
C MET A 315 -21.54 7.75 24.55
N ASP A 316 -21.68 8.96 25.10
CA ASP A 316 -22.87 9.37 25.85
C ASP A 316 -24.13 9.38 24.94
N LEU A 317 -24.01 9.91 23.71
CA LEU A 317 -25.10 9.89 22.73
C LEU A 317 -25.50 8.49 22.28
N LEU A 318 -24.53 7.58 22.09
CA LEU A 318 -24.79 6.17 21.78
C LEU A 318 -25.56 5.47 22.90
N ALA A 319 -25.21 5.73 24.16
CA ALA A 319 -25.93 5.18 25.31
C ALA A 319 -27.38 5.70 25.38
N ILE A 320 -27.61 6.98 25.05
CA ILE A 320 -28.97 7.54 24.95
C ILE A 320 -29.73 6.89 23.79
N LYS A 321 -29.11 6.76 22.60
CA LYS A 321 -29.70 6.09 21.45
C LYS A 321 -30.14 4.66 21.78
N GLU A 322 -29.28 3.89 22.45
CA GLU A 322 -29.60 2.52 22.88
C GLU A 322 -30.81 2.48 23.81
N LYS A 323 -30.90 3.43 24.75
CA LYS A 323 -32.07 3.54 25.64
C LYS A 323 -33.35 3.85 24.88
N VAL A 324 -33.30 4.78 23.92
CA VAL A 324 -34.45 5.12 23.05
C VAL A 324 -34.87 3.90 22.22
N CYS A 325 -33.92 3.15 21.64
CA CYS A 325 -34.21 1.91 20.92
C CYS A 325 -34.91 0.88 21.81
N LYS A 326 -34.40 0.64 23.03
CA LYS A 326 -35.05 -0.27 23.99
C LYS A 326 -36.46 0.19 24.38
N GLU A 327 -36.71 1.49 24.46
CA GLU A 327 -38.05 2.02 24.74
C GLU A 327 -38.99 1.82 23.56
N ILE A 328 -38.51 2.02 22.32
CA ILE A 328 -39.25 1.71 21.10
C ILE A 328 -39.59 0.22 21.04
N GLU A 329 -38.62 -0.68 21.29
CA GLU A 329 -38.82 -2.13 21.35
C GLU A 329 -39.85 -2.51 22.41
N ASN A 330 -39.76 -1.95 23.62
CA ASN A 330 -40.73 -2.20 24.69
C ASN A 330 -42.15 -1.75 24.34
N ILE A 331 -42.30 -0.62 23.63
CA ILE A 331 -43.62 -0.15 23.18
C ILE A 331 -44.13 -1.08 22.08
N TYR A 332 -43.25 -1.51 21.18
CA TYR A 332 -43.54 -2.44 20.10
C TYR A 332 -44.06 -3.79 20.64
N GLU A 333 -43.38 -4.38 21.63
CA GLU A 333 -43.80 -5.64 22.26
C GLU A 333 -45.14 -5.54 23.01
N LYS A 334 -45.48 -4.35 23.53
CA LYS A 334 -46.71 -4.12 24.32
C LYS A 334 -47.91 -3.73 23.46
N LEU A 335 -47.70 -3.32 22.23
CA LEU A 335 -48.79 -3.01 21.31
C LEU A 335 -49.32 -4.29 20.71
N GLU A 336 -50.59 -4.60 20.97
CA GLU A 336 -51.40 -5.50 20.15
C GLU A 336 -51.59 -4.82 18.78
N THR A 337 -50.54 -4.85 17.95
CA THR A 337 -50.51 -4.11 16.69
C THR A 337 -51.61 -4.62 15.77
N ARG A 338 -52.51 -3.73 15.36
CA ARG A 338 -53.63 -4.05 14.45
C ARG A 338 -53.20 -4.41 13.02
N ASN A 339 -51.90 -4.37 12.72
CA ASN A 339 -51.34 -4.59 11.39
C ASN A 339 -50.02 -5.40 11.44
N GLN A 340 -50.07 -6.57 12.09
CA GLN A 340 -48.94 -7.51 12.17
C GLN A 340 -48.36 -7.88 10.79
N GLU A 341 -49.20 -7.92 9.76
CA GLU A 341 -48.79 -8.26 8.40
C GLU A 341 -47.91 -7.18 7.75
N SER A 342 -48.23 -5.90 7.95
CA SER A 342 -47.37 -4.80 7.48
C SER A 342 -46.03 -4.80 8.19
N ILE A 343 -45.99 -5.09 9.49
CA ILE A 343 -44.72 -5.07 10.22
C ILE A 343 -43.85 -6.26 9.80
N LYS A 344 -44.42 -7.47 9.72
CA LYS A 344 -43.70 -8.65 9.22
C LYS A 344 -43.15 -8.42 7.81
N THR A 345 -43.89 -7.69 6.98
CA THR A 345 -43.46 -7.31 5.63
C THR A 345 -42.28 -6.36 5.65
N VAL A 346 -42.23 -5.41 6.60
CA VAL A 346 -41.09 -4.49 6.79
C VAL A 346 -39.88 -5.21 7.33
N ASP A 347 -40.06 -6.09 8.32
CA ASP A 347 -38.97 -6.90 8.85
C ASP A 347 -38.37 -7.76 7.74
N THR A 348 -39.22 -8.39 6.94
CA THR A 348 -38.78 -9.16 5.75
C THR A 348 -38.03 -8.27 4.77
N LEU A 349 -38.53 -7.05 4.49
CA LEU A 349 -37.88 -6.10 3.59
C LEU A 349 -36.52 -5.64 4.13
N ALA A 350 -36.44 -5.36 5.44
CA ALA A 350 -35.21 -4.97 6.12
C ALA A 350 -34.19 -6.09 6.10
N THR A 351 -34.60 -7.33 6.41
CA THR A 351 -33.75 -8.52 6.28
C THR A 351 -33.27 -8.68 4.84
N CYS A 352 -34.14 -8.56 3.83
CA CYS A 352 -33.73 -8.66 2.43
C CYS A 352 -32.70 -7.59 2.03
N VAL A 353 -32.82 -6.35 2.51
CA VAL A 353 -31.82 -5.31 2.24
C VAL A 353 -30.52 -5.55 3.00
N MET A 354 -30.58 -6.04 4.25
CA MET A 354 -29.39 -6.44 5.00
C MET A 354 -28.65 -7.57 4.29
N ASP A 355 -29.36 -8.63 3.91
CA ASP A 355 -28.80 -9.77 3.18
C ASP A 355 -28.22 -9.32 1.84
N ALA A 356 -28.91 -8.44 1.11
CA ALA A 356 -28.42 -7.84 -0.13
C ALA A 356 -27.14 -7.00 0.09
N THR A 357 -27.06 -6.28 1.20
CA THR A 357 -25.91 -5.46 1.56
C THR A 357 -24.71 -6.33 1.93
N GLU A 358 -24.90 -7.33 2.79
CA GLU A 358 -23.84 -8.25 3.22
C GLU A 358 -23.32 -9.08 2.04
N SER A 359 -24.23 -9.59 1.22
CA SER A 359 -23.93 -10.22 -0.07
C SER A 359 -22.98 -9.36 -0.91
N PHE A 360 -23.32 -8.09 -1.09
CA PHE A 360 -22.54 -7.19 -1.92
C PHE A 360 -21.19 -6.86 -1.27
N GLN A 361 -21.16 -6.60 0.04
CA GLN A 361 -19.91 -6.37 0.78
C GLN A 361 -18.96 -7.56 0.71
N LYS A 362 -19.49 -8.79 0.80
CA LYS A 362 -18.69 -10.01 0.61
C LYS A 362 -18.11 -10.07 -0.79
N ALA A 363 -18.93 -9.84 -1.83
CA ALA A 363 -18.45 -9.79 -3.21
C ALA A 363 -17.34 -8.75 -3.38
N CYS A 364 -17.51 -7.53 -2.87
CA CYS A 364 -16.52 -6.47 -2.96
C CYS A 364 -15.25 -6.72 -2.15
N THR A 365 -15.37 -7.23 -0.93
CA THR A 365 -14.21 -7.61 -0.10
C THR A 365 -13.38 -8.68 -0.80
N GLN A 366 -14.05 -9.67 -1.40
CA GLN A 366 -13.41 -10.71 -2.16
C GLN A 366 -12.74 -10.16 -3.44
N ILE A 367 -13.41 -9.28 -4.18
CA ILE A 367 -12.81 -8.63 -5.35
C ILE A 367 -11.58 -7.80 -4.94
N ASN A 368 -11.68 -6.99 -3.88
CA ASN A 368 -10.58 -6.17 -3.41
C ASN A 368 -9.39 -6.99 -2.92
N SER A 369 -9.62 -8.07 -2.16
CA SER A 369 -8.53 -8.93 -1.68
C SER A 369 -7.77 -9.56 -2.85
N HIS A 370 -8.49 -10.03 -3.88
CA HIS A 370 -7.88 -10.59 -5.09
C HIS A 370 -7.20 -9.55 -5.99
N LEU A 371 -7.58 -8.27 -5.92
CA LEU A 371 -6.91 -7.19 -6.65
C LEU A 371 -5.67 -6.69 -5.93
N LEU A 372 -5.71 -6.60 -4.60
CA LEU A 372 -4.56 -6.20 -3.78
C LEU A 372 -3.45 -7.26 -3.80
N SER A 373 -3.79 -8.54 -3.98
CA SER A 373 -2.80 -9.61 -4.14
C SER A 373 -1.99 -9.49 -5.43
N ILE A 374 -2.41 -8.67 -6.40
CA ILE A 374 -1.66 -8.44 -7.65
C ILE A 374 -0.40 -7.58 -7.41
N ASP A 375 -0.37 -6.74 -6.37
CA ASP A 375 0.73 -5.80 -6.09
C ASP A 375 1.85 -6.40 -5.22
N THR A 376 1.61 -7.57 -4.61
CA THR A 376 2.47 -8.08 -3.52
C THR A 376 3.41 -9.21 -3.91
N ASP A 377 3.03 -10.06 -4.88
CA ASP A 377 3.89 -11.15 -5.34
C ASP A 377 3.53 -11.58 -6.77
N ALA A 378 4.56 -11.85 -7.55
CA ALA A 378 4.50 -12.51 -8.84
C ALA A 378 3.74 -13.84 -8.80
N ASP A 379 3.91 -14.59 -7.71
CA ASP A 379 3.28 -15.87 -7.48
C ASP A 379 1.76 -15.74 -7.21
N LEU A 380 1.28 -14.53 -6.88
CA LEU A 380 -0.13 -14.21 -6.65
C LEU A 380 -0.86 -13.71 -7.91
N ILE A 381 -0.19 -13.66 -9.08
CA ILE A 381 -0.84 -13.35 -10.37
C ILE A 381 -1.95 -14.36 -10.67
N VAL A 382 -1.77 -15.62 -10.27
CA VAL A 382 -2.79 -16.67 -10.44
C VAL A 382 -4.05 -16.34 -9.65
N ASP A 383 -3.89 -15.93 -8.39
CA ASP A 383 -5.01 -15.50 -7.53
C ASP A 383 -5.69 -14.25 -8.09
N GLY A 384 -4.92 -13.31 -8.65
CA GLY A 384 -5.46 -12.15 -9.35
C GLY A 384 -6.27 -12.52 -10.60
N ILE A 385 -5.82 -13.50 -11.38
CA ILE A 385 -6.56 -14.02 -12.54
C ILE A 385 -7.83 -14.74 -12.09
N ILE A 386 -7.77 -15.53 -11.02
CA ILE A 386 -8.92 -16.20 -10.43
C ILE A 386 -9.96 -15.16 -9.97
N GLY A 387 -9.55 -14.12 -9.26
CA GLY A 387 -10.43 -13.03 -8.85
C GLY A 387 -11.04 -12.27 -10.04
N ALA A 388 -10.23 -12.00 -11.08
CA ALA A 388 -10.72 -11.39 -12.31
C ALA A 388 -11.74 -12.28 -13.05
N ILE A 389 -11.54 -13.60 -13.08
CA ILE A 389 -12.50 -14.57 -13.62
C ILE A 389 -13.79 -14.56 -12.80
N GLN A 390 -13.71 -14.55 -11.47
CA GLN A 390 -14.89 -14.46 -10.60
C GLN A 390 -15.68 -13.17 -10.86
N LEU A 391 -14.99 -12.04 -11.07
CA LEU A 391 -15.64 -10.77 -11.43
C LEU A 391 -16.30 -10.81 -12.81
N VAL A 392 -15.68 -11.46 -13.80
CA VAL A 392 -16.29 -11.67 -15.11
C VAL A 392 -17.52 -12.57 -15.00
N THR A 393 -17.46 -13.64 -14.19
CA THR A 393 -18.61 -14.51 -13.91
C THR A 393 -19.76 -13.72 -13.30
N LEU A 394 -19.47 -12.87 -12.30
CA LEU A 394 -20.46 -12.00 -11.67
C LEU A 394 -21.08 -11.02 -12.67
N ALA A 395 -20.26 -10.42 -13.54
CA ALA A 395 -20.73 -9.51 -14.58
C ALA A 395 -21.61 -10.22 -15.62
N ASP A 396 -21.23 -11.44 -16.04
CA ASP A 396 -21.97 -12.29 -16.97
C ASP A 396 -23.34 -12.69 -16.41
N GLU A 397 -23.42 -13.01 -15.12
CA GLU A 397 -24.70 -13.31 -14.45
C GLU A 397 -25.62 -12.09 -14.38
N CYS A 398 -25.07 -10.93 -14.01
CA CYS A 398 -25.83 -9.69 -13.87
C CYS A 398 -26.34 -9.14 -15.21
N ASN A 399 -25.53 -9.27 -16.27
CA ASN A 399 -25.78 -8.63 -17.56
C ASN A 399 -26.18 -9.60 -18.67
N GLY A 400 -26.14 -10.92 -18.41
CA GLY A 400 -26.31 -11.93 -19.46
C GLY A 400 -25.20 -11.88 -20.51
N THR A 401 -24.02 -11.34 -20.16
CA THR A 401 -22.89 -11.34 -21.08
C THR A 401 -22.31 -12.77 -21.18
N ALA A 402 -21.74 -13.12 -22.33
CA ALA A 402 -21.08 -14.41 -22.56
C ALA A 402 -19.55 -14.26 -22.54
N THR A 403 -19.05 -13.35 -21.70
CA THR A 403 -17.65 -12.93 -21.68
C THR A 403 -16.77 -14.04 -21.12
N LEU A 404 -17.20 -14.73 -20.06
CA LEU A 404 -16.54 -15.88 -19.48
C LEU A 404 -16.39 -17.00 -20.50
N GLN A 405 -17.41 -17.27 -21.32
CA GLN A 405 -17.33 -18.28 -22.38
C GLN A 405 -16.27 -17.93 -23.43
N ARG A 406 -16.13 -16.64 -23.78
CA ARG A 406 -15.06 -16.17 -24.66
C ARG A 406 -13.68 -16.33 -24.03
N ILE A 407 -13.54 -15.99 -22.75
CA ILE A 407 -12.29 -16.20 -21.99
C ILE A 407 -11.93 -17.68 -21.94
N LYS A 408 -12.88 -18.56 -21.61
CA LYS A 408 -12.65 -20.03 -21.60
C LYS A 408 -12.14 -20.53 -22.94
N HIS A 409 -12.77 -20.11 -24.04
CA HIS A 409 -12.33 -20.48 -25.38
C HIS A 409 -10.89 -19.99 -25.69
N GLN A 410 -10.58 -18.74 -25.30
CA GLN A 410 -9.23 -18.18 -25.49
C GLN A 410 -8.17 -18.82 -24.60
N LEU A 411 -8.50 -19.20 -23.36
CA LEU A 411 -7.58 -19.94 -22.47
C LEU A 411 -7.30 -21.34 -23.02
N SER A 412 -8.32 -22.05 -23.52
CA SER A 412 -8.15 -23.38 -24.12
C SER A 412 -7.30 -23.40 -25.39
N THR A 413 -7.10 -22.25 -26.04
CA THR A 413 -6.24 -22.12 -27.23
C THR A 413 -4.78 -21.80 -26.89
N ILE A 414 -4.48 -21.44 -25.65
CA ILE A 414 -3.12 -21.16 -25.17
C ILE A 414 -2.39 -22.46 -24.78
N GLU A 415 -3.10 -23.54 -24.43
CA GLU A 415 -2.54 -24.85 -24.05
C GLU A 415 -1.74 -25.58 -25.17
N ILE A 416 -1.56 -25.01 -26.37
CA ILE A 416 -1.03 -25.73 -27.56
C ILE A 416 0.21 -25.06 -28.20
N LEU A 417 1.04 -24.33 -27.44
CA LEU A 417 2.36 -23.94 -27.94
C LEU A 417 3.44 -24.80 -27.27
N PRO A 418 3.96 -25.86 -27.93
CA PRO A 418 5.04 -26.65 -27.37
C PRO A 418 6.24 -25.76 -27.11
N VAL A 419 6.75 -25.83 -25.87
CA VAL A 419 8.01 -25.20 -25.48
C VAL A 419 9.05 -25.63 -26.51
N ARG A 420 9.50 -24.69 -27.36
CA ARG A 420 10.67 -24.93 -28.20
C ARG A 420 11.85 -25.07 -27.26
N THR A 421 12.16 -26.30 -26.87
CA THR A 421 13.45 -26.62 -26.28
C THR A 421 14.48 -26.33 -27.35
N ASN A 422 15.15 -25.19 -27.23
CA ASN A 422 16.41 -24.94 -27.94
C ASN A 422 17.45 -25.91 -27.36
N SER A 423 17.38 -27.18 -27.72
CA SER A 423 18.51 -28.10 -27.61
C SER A 423 19.47 -27.73 -28.74
N ALA A 424 20.24 -26.67 -28.53
CA ALA A 424 21.51 -26.52 -29.24
C ALA A 424 22.43 -27.61 -28.67
N THR A 425 22.44 -28.76 -29.33
CA THR A 425 23.53 -29.72 -29.25
C THR A 425 24.79 -28.98 -29.68
N VAL A 426 25.64 -28.65 -28.71
CA VAL A 426 27.07 -28.43 -28.96
C VAL A 426 27.63 -29.81 -29.28
N GLU A 427 27.57 -30.18 -30.56
CA GLU A 427 28.37 -31.26 -31.11
C GLU A 427 29.63 -30.65 -31.74
N GLU A 428 30.73 -31.33 -31.43
CA GLU A 428 32.13 -30.98 -31.68
C GLU A 428 32.46 -30.63 -33.14
N ALA A 429 33.21 -29.55 -33.32
CA ALA A 429 34.25 -29.39 -34.35
C ALA A 429 35.26 -28.33 -33.90
#